data_AF-A0A2A2V975-F1
#
_entry.id   AF-A0A2A2V975-F1
#
_cell.length_a   1.000
_cell.length_b   1.000
_cell.length_c   1.000
_cell.angle_alpha   90.00
_cell.angle_beta   90.00
_cell.angle_gamma   90.00
#
_symmetry.space_group_name_H-M   'P 1'
#
loop_
_entity.id
_entity.type
_entity.pdbx_description
1 polymer ?
#
loop_
_entity_poly.entity_id
_entity_poly.type
_entity_poly.pdbx_seq_one_letter_code
_entity_poly.pdbx_strand_id
1 'polypeptide(L)'
;MTKVFDILGFVAELHAIDRDMHELGPVIIRKACQMVQRRAKAAIGRGHEMWPPLAPSTIADKAAKGFPTPKPLLRTGELRDSIEYVVHGNEGAVGSNLEVAVWQELGTSKIPPRSFLVSSASEVEPRIHRMAAAATLSILSGHGRGVRDVRELVRIIREVAHVVHEQFDDLLEEGEDPYNGGRK
;
A
#
# COMPACT_ATOMS: atom_id res chain seq x y z
N MET A 1 -26.70 -0.07 16.07
CA MET A 1 -27.29 0.48 17.32
C MET A 1 -26.87 1.93 17.46
N THR A 2 -27.82 2.86 17.54
CA THR A 2 -27.53 4.28 17.75
C THR A 2 -27.05 4.51 19.18
N LYS A 3 -25.83 5.03 19.38
CA LYS A 3 -25.34 5.41 20.71
C LYS A 3 -26.08 6.68 21.16
N VAL A 4 -26.69 6.64 22.34
CA VAL A 4 -27.30 7.82 22.99
C VAL A 4 -26.31 8.35 24.02
N PHE A 5 -25.98 9.64 23.94
CA PHE A 5 -25.02 10.29 24.82
C PHE A 5 -25.68 11.41 25.61
N ASP A 6 -25.25 11.61 26.85
CA ASP A 6 -25.35 12.92 27.50
C ASP A 6 -24.21 13.83 27.01
N ILE A 7 -24.23 15.11 27.38
CA ILE A 7 -23.23 16.09 26.91
C ILE A 7 -21.81 15.64 27.29
N LEU A 8 -21.62 15.13 28.51
CA LEU A 8 -20.31 14.68 28.98
C LEU A 8 -19.81 13.44 28.23
N GLY A 9 -20.70 12.47 27.99
CA GLY A 9 -20.41 11.27 27.21
C GLY A 9 -20.09 11.59 25.76
N PHE A 10 -20.77 12.58 25.17
CA PHE A 10 -20.47 13.05 23.81
C PHE A 10 -19.08 13.71 23.74
N VAL A 11 -18.75 14.60 24.68
CA VAL A 11 -17.42 15.23 24.79
C VAL A 11 -16.32 14.17 24.97
N ALA A 12 -16.56 13.16 25.80
CA ALA A 12 -15.62 12.06 26.00
C ALA A 12 -15.39 11.24 24.72
N GLU A 13 -16.45 10.97 23.95
CA GLU A 13 -16.34 10.23 22.68
C GLU A 13 -15.57 11.06 21.63
N LEU A 14 -15.80 12.38 21.52
CA LEU A 14 -15.02 13.24 20.62
C LEU A 14 -13.52 13.23 20.97
N HIS A 15 -13.18 13.31 22.26
CA HIS A 15 -11.79 13.19 22.71
C HIS A 15 -11.18 11.80 22.44
N ALA A 16 -11.97 10.74 22.46
CA ALA A 16 -11.52 9.42 22.08
C ALA A 16 -11.23 9.35 20.57
N ILE A 17 -12.14 9.86 19.74
CA ILE A 17 -11.98 9.93 18.29
C ILE A 17 -10.72 10.71 17.89
N ASP A 18 -10.51 11.90 18.46
CA ASP A 18 -9.35 12.75 18.15
C ASP A 18 -8.02 12.02 18.46
N ARG A 19 -7.94 11.40 19.64
CA ARG A 19 -6.78 10.61 20.06
C ARG A 19 -6.56 9.41 19.14
N ASP A 20 -7.59 8.62 18.89
CA ASP A 20 -7.50 7.42 18.07
C ASP A 20 -7.11 7.79 16.62
N MET A 21 -7.61 8.91 16.08
CA MET A 21 -7.20 9.43 14.77
C MET A 21 -5.73 9.84 14.72
N HIS A 22 -5.21 10.45 15.80
CA HIS A 22 -3.80 10.79 15.91
C HIS A 22 -2.91 9.54 15.94
N GLU A 23 -3.32 8.51 16.68
CA GLU A 23 -2.60 7.22 16.76
C GLU A 23 -2.69 6.40 15.46
N LEU A 24 -3.81 6.52 14.73
CA LEU A 24 -4.06 5.76 13.51
C LEU A 24 -3.10 6.10 12.37
N GLY A 25 -2.78 7.38 12.19
CA GLY A 25 -1.97 7.86 11.06
C GLY A 25 -0.64 7.10 10.90
N PRO A 26 0.23 7.06 11.92
CA PRO A 26 1.49 6.32 11.87
C PRO A 26 1.31 4.81 11.62
N VAL A 27 0.21 4.21 12.11
CA VAL A 27 -0.09 2.79 11.91
C VAL A 27 -0.47 2.51 10.45
N ILE A 28 -1.29 3.36 9.83
CA ILE A 28 -1.61 3.30 8.40
C ILE A 28 -0.35 3.44 7.56
N ILE A 29 0.49 4.44 7.83
CA ILE A 29 1.70 4.70 7.06
C ILE A 29 2.68 3.53 7.15
N ARG A 30 2.86 2.97 8.35
CA ARG A 30 3.67 1.75 8.54
C ARG A 30 3.14 0.60 7.70
N LYS A 31 1.83 0.38 7.70
CA LYS A 31 1.22 -0.70 6.92
C LYS A 31 1.33 -0.47 5.42
N ALA A 32 1.13 0.77 4.96
CA ALA A 32 1.35 1.17 3.58
C ALA A 32 2.79 0.89 3.13
N CYS A 33 3.78 1.33 3.91
CA CYS A 33 5.19 1.07 3.66
C CYS A 33 5.50 -0.44 3.57
N GLN A 34 4.95 -1.26 4.46
CA GLN A 34 5.10 -2.72 4.41
C GLN A 34 4.50 -3.34 3.13
N MET A 35 3.39 -2.81 2.64
CA MET A 35 2.75 -3.26 1.41
C MET A 35 3.61 -2.93 0.19
N VAL A 36 4.09 -1.68 0.09
CA VAL A 36 4.99 -1.22 -0.98
C VAL A 36 6.30 -2.01 -0.94
N GLN A 37 6.95 -2.13 0.23
CA GLN A 37 8.20 -2.87 0.39
C GLN A 37 8.04 -4.32 -0.10
N ARG A 38 6.97 -5.01 0.31
CA ARG A 38 6.70 -6.37 -0.12
C ARG A 38 6.52 -6.46 -1.63
N ARG A 39 5.79 -5.53 -2.23
CA ARG A 39 5.55 -5.51 -3.67
C ARG A 39 6.81 -5.20 -4.47
N ALA A 40 7.63 -4.27 -3.99
CA ALA A 40 8.94 -3.94 -4.55
C ALA A 40 9.89 -5.13 -4.49
N LYS A 41 9.98 -5.81 -3.34
CA LYS A 41 10.74 -7.06 -3.20
C LYS A 41 10.26 -8.16 -4.15
N ALA A 42 8.95 -8.27 -4.35
CA ALA A 42 8.37 -9.25 -5.27
C ALA A 42 8.61 -8.93 -6.76
N ALA A 43 8.81 -7.65 -7.11
CA ALA A 43 9.11 -7.23 -8.47
C ALA A 43 10.50 -7.68 -8.93
N ILE A 44 11.47 -7.78 -8.01
CA ILE A 44 12.83 -8.21 -8.33
C ILE A 44 12.82 -9.64 -8.89
N GLY A 45 13.36 -9.81 -10.10
CA GLY A 45 13.38 -11.09 -10.81
C GLY A 45 12.14 -11.37 -11.66
N ARG A 46 11.13 -10.50 -11.66
CA ARG A 46 9.93 -10.62 -12.51
C ARG A 46 9.98 -9.60 -13.63
N GLY A 47 9.57 -10.00 -14.84
CA GLY A 47 9.35 -9.04 -15.92
C GLY A 47 8.19 -8.09 -15.61
N HIS A 48 8.20 -6.94 -16.26
CA HIS A 48 7.12 -5.96 -16.23
C HIS A 48 6.84 -5.51 -17.66
N GLU A 49 5.58 -5.28 -18.01
CA GLU A 49 5.16 -4.93 -19.38
C GLU A 49 5.82 -3.64 -19.88
N MET A 50 5.95 -2.65 -19.00
CA MET A 50 6.62 -1.38 -19.29
C MET A 50 8.14 -1.46 -19.38
N TRP A 51 8.76 -2.61 -19.13
CA TRP A 51 10.22 -2.74 -19.18
C TRP A 51 10.66 -3.32 -20.52
N PRO A 52 11.65 -2.70 -21.19
CA PRO A 52 12.28 -3.33 -22.33
C PRO A 52 12.85 -4.71 -21.95
N PRO A 53 12.71 -5.72 -22.82
CA PRO A 53 13.29 -7.03 -22.57
C PRO A 53 14.79 -6.92 -22.33
N LEU A 54 15.35 -7.88 -21.59
CA LEU A 54 16.79 -7.93 -21.40
C LEU A 54 17.48 -8.17 -22.74
N ALA A 55 18.56 -7.44 -23.01
CA ALA A 55 19.36 -7.67 -24.20
C ALA A 55 19.88 -9.11 -24.24
N PRO A 56 19.95 -9.75 -25.42
CA PRO A 56 20.46 -11.12 -25.55
C PRO A 56 21.86 -11.29 -24.97
N SER A 57 22.73 -10.29 -25.14
CA SER A 57 24.08 -10.26 -24.55
C SER A 57 24.07 -10.28 -23.02
N THR A 58 23.15 -9.54 -22.40
CA THR A 58 22.97 -9.54 -20.93
C THR A 58 22.49 -10.91 -20.43
N ILE A 59 21.59 -11.57 -21.18
CA ILE A 59 21.13 -12.92 -20.84
C ILE A 59 22.30 -13.92 -20.93
N ALA A 60 23.07 -13.88 -22.02
CA ALA A 60 24.22 -14.75 -22.21
C ALA A 60 25.30 -14.55 -21.12
N ASP A 61 25.62 -13.29 -20.78
CA ASP A 61 26.57 -12.97 -19.70
C ASP A 61 26.12 -13.50 -18.34
N LYS A 62 24.84 -13.33 -18.00
CA LYS A 62 24.27 -13.87 -16.76
C LYS A 62 24.32 -15.39 -16.73
N ALA A 63 23.97 -16.05 -17.82
CA ALA A 63 23.99 -17.51 -17.93
C ALA A 63 25.43 -18.06 -17.80
N ALA A 64 26.40 -17.44 -18.48
CA ALA A 64 27.81 -17.81 -18.40
C ALA A 64 28.38 -17.67 -16.97
N LYS A 65 27.84 -16.75 -16.17
CA LYS A 65 28.22 -16.52 -14.77
C LYS A 65 27.36 -17.30 -13.76
N GLY A 66 26.49 -18.20 -14.23
CA GLY A 66 25.63 -19.03 -13.36
C GLY A 66 24.50 -18.27 -12.66
N PHE A 67 24.12 -17.09 -13.15
CA PHE A 67 23.01 -16.31 -12.58
C PHE A 67 21.66 -16.67 -13.22
N PRO A 68 20.53 -16.48 -12.50
CA PRO A 68 19.20 -16.74 -13.04
C PRO A 68 18.85 -15.89 -14.28
N THR A 69 18.34 -16.53 -15.33
CA THR A 69 17.93 -15.92 -16.60
C THR A 69 16.57 -16.46 -17.09
N PRO A 70 15.70 -15.63 -17.71
CA PRO A 70 15.75 -14.18 -17.80
C PRO A 70 15.08 -13.54 -16.57
N LYS A 71 15.85 -13.32 -15.49
CA LYS A 71 15.36 -12.69 -14.26
C LYS A 71 15.87 -11.24 -14.17
N PRO A 72 15.11 -10.22 -14.62
CA PRO A 72 15.55 -8.82 -14.55
C PRO A 72 15.72 -8.38 -13.10
N LEU A 73 16.65 -7.45 -12.85
CA LEU A 73 16.99 -6.92 -11.52
C LEU A 73 17.53 -7.94 -10.50
N LEU A 74 17.47 -9.24 -10.81
CA LEU A 74 17.91 -10.32 -9.92
C LEU A 74 19.24 -10.89 -10.41
N ARG A 75 20.32 -10.59 -9.68
CA ARG A 75 21.63 -11.24 -9.85
C ARG A 75 21.94 -12.15 -8.66
N THR A 76 22.18 -11.56 -7.50
CA THR A 76 22.45 -12.27 -6.23
C THR A 76 21.26 -12.27 -5.27
N GLY A 77 20.34 -11.31 -5.41
CA GLY A 77 19.26 -11.06 -4.44
C GLY A 77 19.53 -9.87 -3.54
N GLU A 78 20.77 -9.37 -3.51
CA GLU A 78 21.19 -8.24 -2.66
C GLU A 78 20.30 -7.00 -2.83
N LEU A 79 19.99 -6.60 -4.07
CA LEU A 79 19.07 -5.50 -4.33
C LEU A 79 17.70 -5.73 -3.68
N ARG A 80 17.10 -6.91 -3.84
CA ARG A 80 15.82 -7.26 -3.22
C ARG A 80 15.89 -7.14 -1.70
N ASP A 81 16.95 -7.68 -1.12
CA ASP A 81 17.05 -7.81 0.33
C ASP A 81 17.32 -6.44 0.98
N SER A 82 18.01 -5.53 0.27
CA SER A 82 18.27 -4.14 0.68
C SER A 82 17.06 -3.19 0.67
N ILE A 83 15.91 -3.61 0.14
CA ILE A 83 14.72 -2.75 0.11
C ILE A 83 14.13 -2.68 1.52
N GLU A 84 14.15 -1.50 2.11
CA GLU A 84 13.70 -1.23 3.48
C GLU A 84 12.65 -0.11 3.49
N TYR A 85 12.08 0.13 4.66
CA TYR A 85 11.20 1.27 4.88
C TYR A 85 11.48 1.95 6.22
N VAL A 86 11.23 3.25 6.27
CA VAL A 86 11.28 4.06 7.49
C VAL A 86 9.95 4.79 7.66
N VAL A 87 9.57 5.04 8.91
CA VAL A 87 8.32 5.73 9.26
C VAL A 87 8.60 6.77 10.33
N HIS A 88 8.15 7.99 10.11
CA HIS A 88 8.25 9.11 11.03
C HIS A 88 6.89 9.83 11.09
N GLY A 89 6.14 9.61 12.17
CA GLY A 89 4.79 10.17 12.29
C GLY A 89 3.89 9.74 11.12
N ASN A 90 3.35 10.72 10.40
CA ASN A 90 2.47 10.52 9.24
C ASN A 90 3.22 10.44 7.90
N GLU A 91 4.53 10.25 7.93
CA GLU A 91 5.37 10.13 6.75
C GLU A 91 6.13 8.80 6.77
N GLY A 92 6.34 8.24 5.58
CA GLY A 92 7.10 7.02 5.41
C GLY A 92 7.76 6.95 4.04
N ALA A 93 8.93 6.32 3.99
CA ALA A 93 9.71 6.14 2.78
C ALA A 93 10.06 4.67 2.60
N VAL A 94 10.07 4.20 1.35
CA VAL A 94 10.46 2.84 0.97
C VAL A 94 11.52 2.93 -0.12
N GLY A 95 12.64 2.24 0.05
CA GLY A 95 13.74 2.34 -0.91
C GLY A 95 14.92 1.44 -0.56
N SER A 96 16.03 1.64 -1.26
CA SER A 96 17.31 0.97 -1.01
C SER A 96 18.43 2.01 -1.06
N ASN A 97 19.43 1.84 -0.20
CA ASN A 97 20.64 2.66 -0.18
C ASN A 97 21.71 2.19 -1.17
N LEU A 98 21.44 1.13 -1.95
CA LEU A 98 22.39 0.67 -2.97
C LEU A 98 22.29 1.55 -4.22
N GLU A 99 23.43 1.95 -4.75
CA GLU A 99 23.51 2.77 -5.97
C GLU A 99 22.83 2.08 -7.18
N VAL A 100 22.89 0.74 -7.21
CA VAL A 100 22.20 -0.06 -8.24
C VAL A 100 20.69 0.13 -8.22
N ALA A 101 20.07 0.45 -7.07
CA ALA A 101 18.65 0.77 -7.02
C ALA A 101 18.35 2.05 -7.82
N VAL A 102 19.18 3.08 -7.67
CA VAL A 102 19.05 4.35 -8.40
C VAL A 102 19.21 4.13 -9.90
N TRP A 103 20.23 3.38 -10.32
CA TRP A 103 20.45 3.09 -11.74
C TRP A 103 19.32 2.30 -12.37
N GLN A 104 18.65 1.42 -11.61
CA GLN A 104 17.52 0.66 -12.11
C GLN A 104 16.24 1.48 -12.10
N GLU A 105 16.00 2.34 -11.11
CA GLU A 105 14.84 3.22 -11.08
C GLU A 105 14.87 4.27 -12.20
N LEU A 106 16.00 4.99 -12.31
CA LEU A 106 16.12 6.17 -13.18
C LEU A 106 16.77 5.87 -14.53
N GLY A 107 17.44 4.72 -14.65
CA GLY A 107 18.26 4.41 -15.82
C GLY A 107 19.61 5.13 -15.80
N THR A 108 20.40 4.85 -16.83
CA THR A 108 21.70 5.48 -17.11
C THR A 108 21.85 5.64 -18.63
N SER A 109 22.99 6.17 -19.10
CA SER A 109 23.30 6.21 -20.54
C SER A 109 23.36 4.83 -21.21
N LYS A 110 23.48 3.74 -20.43
CA LYS A 110 23.62 2.35 -20.93
C LYS A 110 22.50 1.41 -20.48
N ILE A 111 21.72 1.80 -19.48
CA ILE A 111 20.71 0.94 -18.86
C ILE A 111 19.37 1.68 -18.93
N PRO A 112 18.34 1.14 -19.59
CA PRO A 112 17.03 1.78 -19.58
C PRO A 112 16.40 1.70 -18.17
N PRO A 113 15.57 2.68 -17.79
CA PRO A 113 14.88 2.67 -16.51
C PRO A 113 13.94 1.46 -16.40
N ARG A 114 13.95 0.84 -15.22
CA ARG A 114 13.14 -0.31 -14.79
C ARG A 114 12.63 -0.05 -13.39
N SER A 115 11.77 0.97 -13.27
CA SER A 115 11.21 1.37 -11.98
C SER A 115 10.43 0.23 -11.33
N PHE A 116 10.90 -0.21 -10.17
CA PHE A 116 10.28 -1.22 -9.33
C PHE A 116 9.64 -0.62 -8.07
N LEU A 117 10.07 0.57 -7.63
CA LEU A 117 9.49 1.30 -6.51
C LEU A 117 8.18 2.00 -6.90
N VAL A 118 8.20 2.83 -7.96
CA VAL A 118 7.02 3.58 -8.39
C VAL A 118 5.91 2.64 -8.83
N SER A 119 6.24 1.65 -9.69
CA SER A 119 5.28 0.64 -10.13
C SER A 119 4.67 -0.14 -8.95
N SER A 120 5.49 -0.49 -7.96
CA SER A 120 4.99 -1.17 -6.75
C SER A 120 4.10 -0.28 -5.89
N ALA A 121 4.42 1.01 -5.76
CA ALA A 121 3.61 1.97 -5.02
C ALA A 121 2.25 2.18 -5.69
N SER A 122 2.25 2.47 -7.00
CA SER A 122 1.02 2.67 -7.78
C SER A 122 0.12 1.42 -7.77
N GLU A 123 0.69 0.21 -7.81
CA GLU A 123 -0.12 -1.01 -7.78
C GLU A 123 -0.83 -1.23 -6.43
N VAL A 124 -0.18 -0.90 -5.31
CA VAL A 124 -0.77 -1.13 -3.98
C VAL A 124 -1.58 0.06 -3.47
N GLU A 125 -1.46 1.23 -4.09
CA GLU A 125 -2.13 2.47 -3.69
C GLU A 125 -3.65 2.32 -3.47
N PRO A 126 -4.44 1.70 -4.39
CA PRO A 126 -5.88 1.54 -4.17
C PRO A 126 -6.22 0.70 -2.93
N ARG A 127 -5.32 -0.21 -2.54
CA ARG A 127 -5.49 -1.01 -1.32
C ARG A 127 -5.12 -0.23 -0.06
N ILE A 128 -4.14 0.67 -0.15
CA ILE A 128 -3.79 1.59 0.94
C ILE A 128 -4.97 2.53 1.22
N HIS A 129 -5.54 3.15 0.18
CA HIS A 129 -6.71 4.04 0.31
C HIS A 129 -7.90 3.35 0.95
N ARG A 130 -8.26 2.14 0.50
CA ARG A 130 -9.36 1.36 1.10
C ARG A 130 -9.11 1.02 2.57
N MET A 131 -7.89 0.62 2.91
CA MET A 131 -7.51 0.34 4.30
C MET A 131 -7.61 1.60 5.18
N ALA A 132 -7.10 2.73 4.69
CA ALA A 132 -7.16 4.00 5.41
C ALA A 132 -8.61 4.45 5.61
N ALA A 133 -9.44 4.43 4.56
CA ALA A 133 -10.85 4.78 4.62
C ALA A 133 -11.60 3.90 5.62
N ALA A 134 -11.46 2.58 5.55
CA ALA A 134 -12.11 1.64 6.47
C ALA A 134 -11.70 1.91 7.93
N ALA A 135 -10.41 2.15 8.19
CA ALA A 135 -9.92 2.43 9.52
C ALA A 135 -10.46 3.77 10.07
N THR A 136 -10.44 4.82 9.25
CA THR A 136 -10.99 6.13 9.61
C THR A 136 -12.48 6.04 9.92
N LEU A 137 -13.27 5.37 9.05
CA LEU A 137 -14.69 5.16 9.31
C LEU A 137 -14.93 4.39 10.61
N SER A 138 -14.09 3.41 10.92
CA SER A 138 -14.19 2.64 12.17
C SER A 138 -14.01 3.53 13.40
N ILE A 139 -13.00 4.41 13.38
CA ILE A 139 -12.75 5.35 14.47
C ILE A 139 -13.90 6.36 14.60
N LEU A 140 -14.32 6.98 13.49
CA LEU A 140 -15.43 7.93 13.50
C LEU A 140 -16.76 7.31 13.97
N SER A 141 -16.95 6.02 13.71
CA SER A 141 -18.11 5.26 14.20
C SER A 141 -17.99 4.86 15.68
N GLY A 142 -16.91 5.25 16.35
CA GLY A 142 -16.66 4.98 17.77
C GLY A 142 -16.20 3.55 18.07
N HIS A 143 -15.64 2.85 17.08
CA HIS A 143 -15.04 1.51 17.20
C HIS A 143 -13.50 1.56 17.25
N GLY A 144 -12.93 2.77 17.33
CA GLY A 144 -11.49 3.03 17.21
C GLY A 144 -10.63 2.69 18.42
N ARG A 145 -11.22 2.26 19.54
CA ARG A 145 -10.58 2.35 20.86
C ARG A 145 -9.25 1.58 20.90
N GLY A 146 -8.15 2.35 20.92
CA GLY A 146 -6.80 1.86 21.14
C GLY A 146 -6.13 1.22 19.92
N VAL A 147 -6.05 1.93 18.80
CA VAL A 147 -5.19 1.52 17.67
C VAL A 147 -3.73 1.85 17.98
N ARG A 148 -2.99 0.86 18.49
CA ARG A 148 -1.57 0.98 18.81
C ARG A 148 -0.68 0.26 17.81
N ASP A 149 -1.23 -0.75 17.14
CA ASP A 149 -0.49 -1.54 16.16
C ASP A 149 -1.32 -2.03 14.96
N VAL A 150 -0.63 -2.71 14.04
CA VAL A 150 -1.20 -3.23 12.79
C VAL A 150 -2.20 -4.38 13.03
N ARG A 151 -2.07 -5.14 14.14
CA ARG A 151 -3.02 -6.21 14.46
C ARG A 151 -4.34 -5.61 14.89
N GLU A 152 -4.31 -4.57 15.70
CA GLU A 152 -5.50 -3.83 16.12
C GLU A 152 -6.15 -3.15 14.92
N LEU A 153 -5.37 -2.52 14.02
CA LEU A 153 -5.88 -2.00 12.75
C LEU A 153 -6.65 -3.06 11.95
N VAL A 154 -6.12 -4.28 11.82
CA VAL A 154 -6.80 -5.37 11.12
C VAL A 154 -8.06 -5.82 11.86
N ARG A 155 -8.03 -5.84 13.20
CA ARG A 155 -9.20 -6.19 14.02
C ARG A 155 -10.34 -5.19 13.79
N ILE A 156 -10.07 -3.89 13.90
CA ILE A 156 -11.11 -2.86 13.73
C ILE A 156 -11.69 -2.87 12.31
N ILE A 157 -10.85 -3.05 11.28
CA ILE A 157 -11.32 -3.15 9.89
C ILE A 157 -12.23 -4.36 9.71
N ARG A 158 -11.94 -5.50 10.36
CA ARG A 158 -12.80 -6.69 10.31
C ARG A 158 -14.12 -6.50 11.02
N GLU A 159 -14.09 -5.93 12.23
CA GLU A 159 -15.30 -5.62 13.00
C GLU A 159 -16.25 -4.72 12.20
N VAL A 160 -15.69 -3.71 11.53
CA VAL A 160 -16.48 -2.80 10.70
C VAL A 160 -16.85 -3.42 9.37
N ALA A 161 -16.02 -4.27 8.74
CA ALA A 161 -16.41 -4.97 7.50
C ALA A 161 -17.68 -5.81 7.67
N HIS A 162 -17.92 -6.40 8.85
CA HIS A 162 -19.17 -7.10 9.13
C HIS A 162 -20.37 -6.17 9.23
N VAL A 163 -20.19 -4.96 9.76
CA VAL A 163 -21.26 -3.94 9.90
C VAL A 163 -21.50 -3.22 8.58
N VAL A 164 -20.42 -2.96 7.83
CA VAL A 164 -20.41 -2.30 6.53
C VAL A 164 -20.99 -3.19 5.45
N HIS A 165 -20.81 -4.51 5.49
CA HIS A 165 -21.50 -5.38 4.53
C HIS A 165 -23.03 -5.29 4.61
N GLU A 166 -23.59 -4.91 5.76
CA GLU A 166 -25.03 -4.68 5.94
C GLU A 166 -25.45 -3.23 5.60
N GLN A 167 -24.52 -2.26 5.56
CA GLN A 167 -24.82 -0.83 5.35
C GLN A 167 -24.31 -0.26 4.02
N PHE A 168 -23.35 -0.92 3.36
CA PHE A 168 -22.80 -0.48 2.06
C PHE A 168 -23.61 -1.00 0.87
N ASP A 169 -24.41 -2.06 1.02
CA ASP A 169 -25.40 -2.42 0.00
C ASP A 169 -26.43 -1.27 -0.12
N ASP A 170 -26.92 -0.73 1.00
CA ASP A 170 -27.81 0.45 1.03
C ASP A 170 -27.14 1.74 0.49
N LEU A 171 -25.82 1.89 0.65
CA LEU A 171 -25.08 3.10 0.24
C LEU A 171 -24.60 3.05 -1.22
N LEU A 172 -24.62 1.87 -1.86
CA LEU A 172 -24.31 1.67 -3.28
C LEU A 172 -25.58 1.51 -4.14
N GLU A 173 -26.74 1.27 -3.54
CA GLU A 173 -28.03 1.24 -4.25
C GLU A 173 -28.61 2.64 -4.55
N GLU A 174 -28.17 3.72 -3.89
CA GLU A 174 -28.53 5.11 -4.25
C GLU A 174 -27.61 5.72 -5.34
N GLY A 175 -27.26 4.91 -6.33
CA GLY A 175 -26.36 5.26 -7.42
C GLY A 175 -26.79 4.69 -8.78
N GLU A 176 -28.09 4.56 -9.04
CA GLU A 176 -28.56 4.41 -10.43
C GLU A 176 -28.27 5.72 -11.18
N ASP A 177 -27.21 5.69 -12.00
CA ASP A 177 -26.81 6.74 -12.91
C ASP A 177 -27.95 7.03 -13.93
N PRO A 178 -28.58 8.22 -13.90
CA PRO A 178 -29.66 8.57 -14.83
C PRO A 178 -29.17 8.86 -16.26
N TYR A 179 -27.89 8.63 -16.58
CA TYR A 179 -27.31 8.94 -17.89
C TYR A 179 -26.92 7.76 -18.78
N ASN A 180 -27.38 6.52 -18.52
CA ASN A 180 -27.31 5.47 -19.54
C ASN A 180 -28.50 5.53 -20.52
N GLY A 181 -28.61 6.66 -21.19
CA GLY A 181 -29.55 6.93 -22.28
C GLY A 181 -28.84 7.15 -23.60
N GLY A 182 -28.46 6.07 -24.28
CA GLY A 182 -28.48 6.04 -25.75
C GLY A 182 -27.16 6.01 -26.53
N ARG A 183 -27.01 4.92 -27.30
CA ARG A 183 -26.33 4.72 -28.61
C ARG A 183 -24.80 4.81 -28.61
N LYS A 184 -24.08 3.88 -29.24
CA LYS A 184 -24.37 3.18 -30.52
C LYS A 184 -24.32 1.67 -30.42
#